data_AF-A0A0D0E3B0-F1
#
_entry.id   AF-A0A0D0E3B0-F1
#
_cell.length_a   1.000
_cell.length_b   1.000
_cell.length_c   1.000
_cell.angle_alpha   90.00
_cell.angle_beta   90.00
_cell.angle_gamma   90.00
#
_symmetry.space_group_name_H-M   'P 1'
#
loop_
_entity.id
_entity.type
_entity.pdbx_description
1 polymer ?
#
loop_
_entity_poly.entity_id
_entity_poly.type
_entity_poly.pdbx_seq_one_letter_code
_entity_poly.pdbx_strand_id
1 'polypeptide(L)' 'LACWCTMLEKKYQNDHDGGFIYVGPLGALALTPAMILDWCHAFEAGEATLSTSPNIISFDIAHKTP' A
#
# COMPACT_ATOMS: atom_id res chain seq x y z
N LEU A 1 -3.39 -11.45 9.34
CA LEU A 1 -2.21 -10.78 8.76
C LEU A 1 -1.68 -11.41 7.48
N ALA A 2 -1.09 -12.61 7.54
CA ALA A 2 -0.29 -13.15 6.42
C ALA A 2 -1.05 -13.27 5.10
N CYS A 3 -2.32 -13.71 5.14
CA CYS A 3 -3.16 -13.78 3.94
C CYS A 3 -3.40 -12.40 3.29
N TRP A 4 -3.62 -11.35 4.10
CA TRP A 4 -3.81 -10.00 3.60
C TRP A 4 -2.55 -9.45 2.95
N CYS A 5 -1.39 -9.71 3.55
CA CYS A 5 -0.12 -9.27 2.98
C CYS A 5 0.17 -9.97 1.65
N THR A 6 -0.05 -11.29 1.54
CA THR A 6 0.08 -12.00 0.26
C THR A 6 -0.90 -11.48 -0.81
N MET A 7 -2.12 -11.10 -0.42
CA MET A 7 -3.08 -10.50 -1.36
C MET A 7 -2.65 -9.12 -1.84
N LEU A 8 -2.15 -8.27 -0.94
CA LEU A 8 -1.64 -6.93 -1.27
C LEU A 8 -0.39 -7.00 -2.13
N GLU A 9 0.56 -7.87 -1.77
CA GLU A 9 1.78 -8.11 -2.53
C GLU A 9 1.44 -8.52 -3.97
N LYS A 10 0.59 -9.53 -4.16
CA LYS A 10 0.16 -9.96 -5.50
C LYS A 10 -0.57 -8.88 -6.30
N LYS A 11 -1.34 -8.03 -5.62
CA LYS A 11 -2.11 -6.97 -6.27
C LYS A 11 -1.23 -5.83 -6.76
N TYR A 12 -0.20 -5.49 -5.98
CA TYR A 12 0.65 -4.33 -6.21
C TYR A 12 2.04 -4.69 -6.70
N GLN A 13 2.32 -5.97 -6.96
CA GLN A 13 3.58 -6.42 -7.54
C GLN A 13 3.81 -5.74 -8.88
N ASN A 14 4.97 -5.09 -9.02
CA ASN A 14 5.45 -4.56 -10.27
C ASN A 14 6.27 -5.63 -10.99
N ASP A 15 5.81 -6.05 -12.17
CA ASP A 15 6.44 -7.10 -12.98
C ASP A 15 7.84 -6.73 -13.47
N HIS A 16 8.17 -5.43 -13.53
CA HIS A 16 9.45 -4.97 -14.08
C HIS A 16 10.61 -5.06 -13.07
N ASP A 17 10.34 -4.73 -11.81
CA ASP A 17 11.42 -4.49 -10.83
C ASP A 17 11.32 -5.42 -9.61
N GLY A 18 10.28 -6.26 -9.53
CA GLY A 18 9.99 -7.09 -8.35
C GLY A 18 9.60 -6.30 -7.10
N GLY A 19 9.49 -4.97 -7.21
CA GLY A 19 8.99 -4.09 -6.17
C GLY A 19 7.46 -4.05 -6.14
N PHE A 20 6.91 -3.21 -5.28
CA PHE A 20 5.47 -3.03 -5.14
C PHE A 20 5.11 -1.58 -5.44
N ILE A 21 4.07 -1.35 -6.25
CA ILE A 21 3.62 -0.01 -6.62
C ILE A 21 2.11 0.09 -6.41
N TYR A 22 1.71 1.03 -5.55
CA TYR A 22 0.32 1.46 -5.45
C TYR A 22 0.07 2.60 -6.42
N VAL A 23 -0.92 2.44 -7.31
CA VAL A 23 -1.39 3.54 -8.16
C VAL A 23 -2.69 4.08 -7.57
N GLY A 24 -2.55 5.21 -6.86
CA GLY A 24 -3.66 5.92 -6.24
C GLY A 24 -4.10 7.14 -7.03
N PRO A 25 -5.13 7.86 -6.55
CA PRO A 25 -5.63 9.09 -7.18
C PRO A 25 -4.56 10.18 -7.33
N LEU A 26 -3.56 10.18 -6.45
CA LEU A 26 -2.46 11.14 -6.41
C LEU A 26 -1.23 10.71 -7.20
N GLY A 27 -1.26 9.53 -7.83
CA GLY A 27 -0.16 8.97 -8.62
C GLY A 27 0.35 7.63 -8.11
N ALA A 28 1.48 7.21 -8.67
CA ALA A 28 2.16 5.97 -8.32
C ALA A 28 3.07 6.16 -7.09
N LEU A 29 2.98 5.24 -6.14
CA LEU A 29 3.78 5.19 -4.92
C LEU A 29 4.44 3.83 -4.80
N ALA A 30 5.76 3.80 -4.77
CA ALA A 30 6.49 2.58 -4.44
C ALA A 30 6.23 2.20 -2.97
N LEU A 31 5.69 1.01 -2.76
CA LEU A 31 5.41 0.47 -1.44
C LEU A 31 6.64 -0.25 -0.89
N THR A 32 7.02 0.11 0.32
CA THR A 32 8.00 -0.66 1.08
C THR A 32 7.31 -1.84 1.78
N PRO A 33 8.03 -2.90 2.17
CA PRO A 33 7.46 -4.00 2.94
C PRO A 33 6.77 -3.54 4.25
N ALA A 34 7.31 -2.50 4.90
CA ALA A 34 6.69 -1.91 6.09
C ALA A 34 5.33 -1.28 5.78
N MET A 35 5.20 -0.57 4.65
CA MET A 35 3.93 0.01 4.23
C MET A 35 2.88 -1.04 3.89
N ILE A 36 3.30 -2.19 3.32
CA ILE A 36 2.39 -3.32 3.09
C ILE A 36 1.90 -3.88 4.43
N LEU A 37 2.80 -4.00 5.42
CA LEU A 37 2.43 -4.46 6.76
C LEU A 37 1.44 -3.50 7.45
N ASP A 38 1.69 -2.19 7.38
CA ASP A 38 0.78 -1.17 7.91
C ASP A 38 -0.59 -1.24 7.22
N TRP A 39 -0.63 -1.50 5.92
CA TRP A 39 -1.87 -1.71 5.19
C TRP A 39 -2.59 -3.00 5.64
N CYS A 40 -1.87 -4.09 5.87
CA CYS A 40 -2.45 -5.31 6.43
C CYS A 40 -3.11 -5.04 7.79
N HIS A 41 -2.47 -4.27 8.67
CA HIS A 41 -3.03 -3.88 9.96
C HIS A 41 -4.29 -3.01 9.81
N ALA A 42 -4.25 -2.00 8.94
CA ALA A 42 -5.40 -1.14 8.68
C ALA A 42 -6.57 -1.91 8.06
N PHE A 43 -6.29 -2.92 7.24
CA PHE A 43 -7.32 -3.80 6.67
C PHE A 43 -8.02 -4.62 7.77
N GLU A 44 -7.28 -5.16 8.73
CA GLU A 44 -7.88 -5.88 9.88
C GLU A 44 -8.66 -4.96 10.82
N ALA A 45 -8.25 -3.69 10.93
CA ALA A 45 -8.99 -2.68 11.68
C ALA A 45 -10.25 -2.15 10.96
N GLY A 46 -10.42 -2.48 9.68
CA GLY A 46 -11.52 -1.96 8.85
C GLY A 46 -11.30 -0.53 8.32
N GLU A 47 -10.07 0.00 8.47
CA GLU A 47 -9.67 1.36 8.08
C GLU A 47 -9.14 1.44 6.64
N ALA A 48 -8.88 0.28 6.00
CA ALA A 48 -8.40 0.20 4.63
C ALA A 48 -9.04 -0.97 3.88
N THR A 49 -8.97 -0.93 2.54
CA THR A 49 -9.41 -2.05 1.69
C THR A 49 -8.28 -2.47 0.76
N LEU A 50 -8.47 -3.53 -0.02
CA LEU A 50 -7.50 -3.92 -1.04
C LEU A 50 -7.34 -2.87 -2.13
N SER A 51 -8.25 -1.90 -2.28
CA SER A 51 -8.19 -0.86 -3.33
C SER A 51 -8.00 0.55 -2.76
N THR A 52 -8.28 0.73 -1.48
CA THR A 52 -8.20 1.99 -0.76
C THR A 52 -7.03 1.90 0.21
N SER A 53 -6.00 2.71 -0.01
CA SER A 53 -4.86 2.79 0.89
C SER A 53 -5.28 3.23 2.29
N PRO A 54 -4.54 2.83 3.32
CA PRO A 54 -4.76 3.33 4.67
C PRO A 54 -4.54 4.85 4.75
N ASN A 55 -5.32 5.52 5.60
CA ASN A 55 -5.15 6.95 5.88
C ASN A 55 -4.03 7.18 6.90
N ILE A 56 -2.80 6.83 6.52
CA ILE A 56 -1.59 6.97 7.35
C ILE A 56 -0.54 7.81 6.61
N ILE A 57 0.34 8.47 7.37
CA ILE A 57 1.35 9.40 6.86
C ILE A 57 2.22 8.76 5.76
N SER A 58 2.56 7.47 5.89
CA SER A 58 3.36 6.74 4.88
C SER A 58 2.69 6.65 3.50
N PHE A 59 1.37 6.72 3.44
CA PHE A 59 0.57 6.74 2.20
C PHE A 59 0.12 8.15 1.80
N ASP A 60 0.46 9.16 2.58
CA ASP A 60 0.12 10.54 2.32
C ASP A 60 1.07 11.15 1.28
N ILE A 61 0.79 10.86 0.01
CA ILE A 61 1.52 11.41 -1.14
C ILE A 61 1.31 12.94 -1.22
N ALA A 62 0.21 13.48 -0.70
CA ALA A 62 -0.09 14.90 -0.75
C ALA A 62 0.81 15.74 0.16
N HIS A 63 1.24 15.19 1.31
CA HIS A 63 2.21 15.86 2.20
C HIS A 63 3.66 15.68 1.76
N LYS A 64 3.92 14.94 0.68
CA LYS A 64 5.22 14.91 0.01
C LYS A 64 5.36 16.13 -0.91
N THR A 65 5.27 17.32 -0.33
CA THR A 65 5.67 18.57 -1.00
C THR A 65 7.18 18.55 -1.29
N PRO A 66 7.65 19.10 -2.42
CA PRO A 66 9.07 19.22 -2.76
C PRO A 66 9.92 19.95 -1.71
#